data_AF-A0A936TWW3-F1
#
_entry.id   AF-A0A936TWW3-F1
#
_cell.length_a   1.000
_cell.length_b   1.000
_cell.length_c   1.000
_cell.angle_alpha   90.00
_cell.angle_beta   90.00
_cell.angle_gamma   90.00
#
_symmetry.space_group_name_H-M   'P 1'
#
loop_
_entity.id
_entity.type
_entity.pdbx_description
1 polymer ?
#
loop_
_entity_poly.entity_id
_entity_poly.type
_entity_poly.pdbx_seq_one_letter_code
_entity_poly.pdbx_strand_id
1 'polypeptide(L)'
;MATRKQVEIGGGAALAPQQSKTKPPPMYKVLLLNDDFTPMDFVVIVLEKFFGLSREQSTQVMLKVHREGKGACGVYPHDVAATKVQQVSEYSRRHQHPLACVMEED
;
A
#
# COMPACT_ATOMS: atom_id res chain seq x y z
N MET A 1 -68.76 -3.78 -35.69
CA MET A 1 -67.55 -4.45 -35.16
C MET A 1 -66.48 -3.40 -34.94
N ALA A 2 -66.21 -3.04 -33.68
CA ALA A 2 -65.01 -2.29 -33.28
C ALA A 2 -64.82 -2.52 -31.78
N THR A 3 -64.22 -3.66 -31.43
CA THR A 3 -63.84 -3.98 -30.05
C THR A 3 -62.51 -3.29 -29.73
N ARG A 4 -62.54 -2.45 -28.69
CA ARG A 4 -61.37 -1.82 -28.06
C ARG A 4 -60.38 -2.91 -27.64
N LYS A 5 -59.13 -2.83 -28.09
CA LYS A 5 -58.01 -3.57 -27.49
C LYS A 5 -57.38 -2.68 -26.42
N GLN A 6 -57.60 -3.08 -25.17
CA GLN A 6 -56.91 -2.60 -23.99
C GLN A 6 -55.46 -3.07 -24.08
N VAL A 7 -54.51 -2.14 -24.04
CA VAL A 7 -53.08 -2.48 -23.96
C VAL A 7 -52.79 -2.82 -22.50
N GLU A 8 -52.55 -4.09 -22.22
CA GLU A 8 -52.05 -4.53 -20.92
C GLU A 8 -50.60 -4.06 -20.77
N ILE A 9 -50.37 -3.20 -19.78
CA ILE A 9 -49.03 -2.75 -19.38
C ILE A 9 -48.42 -3.89 -18.56
N GLY A 10 -47.72 -4.79 -19.26
CA GLY A 10 -47.02 -5.91 -18.66
C GLY A 10 -45.82 -5.48 -17.82
N GLY A 11 -45.96 -5.63 -16.50
CA GLY A 11 -44.92 -6.13 -15.60
C GLY A 11 -43.60 -5.36 -15.55
N GLY A 12 -43.52 -4.39 -14.64
CA GLY A 12 -42.24 -3.89 -14.15
C GLY A 12 -41.47 -5.01 -13.45
N ALA A 13 -40.51 -5.61 -14.15
CA ALA A 13 -39.55 -6.51 -13.55
C ALA A 13 -38.61 -5.70 -12.64
N ALA A 14 -38.90 -5.71 -11.34
CA ALA A 14 -37.98 -5.20 -10.34
C ALA A 14 -36.71 -6.07 -10.36
N LEU A 15 -35.63 -5.51 -10.88
CA LEU A 15 -34.29 -6.10 -10.81
C LEU A 15 -33.91 -6.16 -9.32
N ALA A 16 -33.90 -7.36 -8.76
CA ALA A 16 -33.37 -7.57 -7.41
C ALA A 16 -31.91 -7.08 -7.37
N PRO A 17 -31.50 -6.30 -6.34
CA PRO A 17 -30.14 -5.81 -6.24
C PRO A 17 -29.17 -7.00 -6.14
N GLN A 18 -28.42 -7.23 -7.21
CA GLN A 18 -27.30 -8.16 -7.25
C GLN A 18 -26.24 -7.60 -6.28
N GLN A 19 -26.09 -8.21 -5.11
CA GLN A 19 -24.98 -7.90 -4.22
C GLN A 19 -23.67 -8.35 -4.88
N SER A 20 -23.01 -7.44 -5.59
CA SER A 20 -21.65 -7.66 -6.08
C SER A 20 -20.72 -7.78 -4.88
N LYS A 21 -20.21 -8.98 -4.59
CA LYS A 21 -19.17 -9.18 -3.59
C LYS A 21 -17.87 -8.58 -4.13
N THR A 22 -17.54 -7.36 -3.70
CA THR A 22 -16.24 -6.74 -3.99
C THR A 22 -15.14 -7.53 -3.29
N LYS A 23 -14.13 -7.97 -4.05
CA LYS A 23 -12.95 -8.62 -3.46
C LYS A 23 -12.18 -7.60 -2.61
N PRO A 24 -11.59 -8.01 -1.47
CA PRO A 24 -10.72 -7.14 -0.71
C PRO A 24 -9.52 -6.69 -1.57
N PRO A 25 -9.00 -5.47 -1.35
CA PRO A 25 -7.86 -4.98 -2.11
C PRO A 25 -6.61 -5.83 -1.84
N PRO A 26 -5.72 -6.00 -2.84
CA PRO A 26 -4.42 -6.64 -2.62
C PRO A 26 -3.58 -5.82 -1.64
N MET A 27 -2.83 -6.52 -0.80
CA MET A 27 -1.94 -5.96 0.20
C MET A 27 -0.50 -6.01 -0.30
N TYR A 28 0.31 -5.05 0.11
CA TYR A 28 1.69 -4.87 -0.34
C TYR A 28 2.61 -4.69 0.85
N LYS A 29 3.71 -5.44 0.88
CA LYS A 29 4.82 -5.23 1.80
C LYS A 29 5.67 -4.06 1.30
N VAL A 30 5.90 -3.06 2.14
CA VAL A 30 6.89 -2.00 1.87
C VAL A 30 8.22 -2.41 2.51
N LEU A 31 9.28 -2.35 1.72
CA LEU A 31 10.61 -2.82 2.07
C LEU A 31 11.64 -1.69 1.94
N LEU A 32 12.64 -1.69 2.82
CA LEU A 32 13.90 -1.00 2.60
C LEU A 32 14.96 -2.00 2.13
N LEU A 33 15.82 -1.56 1.22
CA LEU A 33 16.95 -2.33 0.70
C LEU A 33 18.26 -1.77 1.26
N ASN A 34 19.19 -2.68 1.57
CA ASN A 34 20.51 -2.32 2.06
C ASN A 34 21.35 -1.65 0.98
N ASP A 35 22.22 -0.75 1.41
CA ASP A 35 23.26 -0.11 0.62
C ASP A 35 24.44 0.26 1.53
N ASP A 36 25.60 0.54 0.95
CA ASP A 36 26.84 0.78 1.70
C ASP A 36 27.06 2.24 2.14
N PHE A 37 26.14 3.16 1.80
CA PHE A 37 26.36 4.61 1.93
C PHE A 37 25.35 5.32 2.83
N THR A 38 24.16 4.74 3.04
CA THR A 38 23.13 5.32 3.91
C THR A 38 23.48 5.06 5.39
N PRO A 39 23.61 6.10 6.24
CA PRO A 39 23.89 5.93 7.66
C PRO A 39 22.77 5.17 8.39
N MET A 40 23.15 4.31 9.35
CA MET A 40 22.18 3.55 10.16
C MET A 40 21.16 4.44 10.87
N ASP A 41 21.61 5.56 11.46
CA ASP A 41 20.71 6.50 12.13
C ASP A 41 19.70 7.15 11.18
N PHE A 42 20.08 7.36 9.91
CA PHE A 42 19.16 7.86 8.90
C PHE A 42 18.05 6.85 8.61
N VAL A 43 18.38 5.56 8.48
CA VAL A 43 17.40 4.49 8.31
C VAL A 43 16.42 4.44 9.49
N VAL A 44 16.92 4.60 10.72
CA VAL A 44 16.05 4.62 11.91
C VAL A 44 15.10 5.82 11.88
N ILE A 45 15.58 7.02 11.51
CA ILE A 45 14.73 8.22 11.36
C ILE A 45 13.64 8.00 10.29
N VAL A 46 13.98 7.37 9.17
CA VAL A 46 13.03 7.03 8.10
C VAL A 46 11.92 6.12 8.63
N LEU A 47 12.28 5.09 9.39
CA LEU A 47 11.34 4.13 9.98
C LEU A 47 10.41 4.78 11.02
N GLU A 48 10.95 5.62 11.90
CA GLU A 48 10.15 6.37 12.87
C GLU A 48 9.19 7.35 12.18
N LYS A 49 9.71 8.13 11.21
CA LYS A 49 8.97 9.23 10.58
C LYS A 49 7.85 8.75 9.65
N PHE A 50 8.11 7.74 8.81
CA PHE A 50 7.18 7.35 7.75
C PHE A 50 6.38 6.09 8.07
N PHE A 51 6.85 5.26 8.99
CA PHE A 51 6.18 4.01 9.35
C PHE A 51 5.64 4.01 10.79
N GLY A 52 5.98 5.03 11.59
CA GLY A 52 5.47 5.18 12.96
C GLY A 52 5.98 4.10 13.91
N LEU A 53 7.09 3.45 13.55
CA LEU A 53 7.74 2.46 14.40
C LEU A 53 8.40 3.15 15.59
N SER A 54 8.41 2.50 16.75
CA SER A 54 9.22 2.99 17.88
C SER A 54 10.71 2.97 17.54
N ARG A 55 11.55 3.70 18.29
CA ARG A 55 13.01 3.66 18.13
C ARG A 55 13.56 2.24 18.19
N GLU A 56 13.04 1.43 19.12
CA GLU A 56 13.45 0.04 19.30
C GLU A 56 13.08 -0.81 18.07
N GLN A 57 11.81 -0.75 17.63
CA GLN A 57 11.34 -1.47 16.44
C GLN A 57 12.12 -1.04 15.19
N SER A 58 12.35 0.26 15.04
CA SER A 58 13.10 0.84 13.93
C SER A 58 14.55 0.36 13.92
N THR A 59 15.18 0.27 15.08
CA THR A 59 16.54 -0.28 15.21
C THR A 59 16.61 -1.75 14.80
N GLN A 60 15.61 -2.56 15.20
CA GLN A 60 15.55 -3.97 14.80
C GLN A 60 15.37 -4.13 13.29
N VAL A 61 14.46 -3.36 12.69
CA VAL A 61 14.26 -3.39 11.22
C VAL A 61 15.50 -2.89 10.50
N MET A 62 16.14 -1.82 10.96
CA MET A 62 17.39 -1.32 10.39
C MET A 62 18.50 -2.39 10.41
N LEU A 63 18.70 -3.07 11.55
CA LEU A 63 19.69 -4.14 11.65
C LEU A 63 19.36 -5.31 10.72
N LYS A 64 18.07 -5.62 10.54
CA LYS A 64 17.62 -6.63 9.58
C LYS A 64 17.98 -6.24 8.15
N VAL A 65 17.67 -5.01 7.73
CA VAL A 65 18.06 -4.49 6.41
C VAL A 65 19.56 -4.63 6.22
N HIS A 66 20.36 -4.17 7.18
CA HIS A 66 21.82 -4.21 7.10
C HIS A 66 22.40 -5.62 6.96
N ARG A 67 21.84 -6.60 7.69
CA ARG A 67 22.37 -7.98 7.74
C ARG A 67 21.82 -8.88 6.63
N GLU A 68 20.57 -8.68 6.24
CA GLU A 68 19.84 -9.57 5.33
C GLU A 68 19.63 -8.96 3.94
N GLY A 69 20.09 -7.73 3.71
CA GLY A 69 19.97 -7.02 2.43
C GLY A 69 18.62 -6.34 2.20
N LYS A 70 17.57 -6.74 2.94
CA LYS A 70 16.25 -6.08 2.93
C LYS A 70 15.48 -6.27 4.23
N GLY A 71 14.52 -5.39 4.50
CA GLY A 71 13.68 -5.47 5.69
C GLY A 71 12.30 -4.87 5.46
N ALA A 72 11.27 -5.53 6.00
CA ALA A 72 9.89 -5.06 5.90
C ALA A 72 9.60 -3.97 6.93
N CYS A 73 8.99 -2.89 6.44
CA CYS A 73 8.64 -1.71 7.23
C CYS A 73 7.15 -1.71 7.61
N GLY A 74 6.31 -2.34 6.80
CA GLY A 74 4.87 -2.50 7.04
C GLY A 74 4.13 -3.09 5.84
N VAL A 75 2.86 -3.45 6.03
CA VAL A 75 1.97 -3.98 4.98
C VAL A 75 0.78 -3.05 4.82
N TYR A 76 0.47 -2.66 3.59
CA TYR A 76 -0.55 -1.66 3.29
C TYR A 76 -1.30 -1.98 1.99
N PRO A 77 -2.51 -1.42 1.77
CA PRO A 77 -3.10 -1.38 0.43
C PRO A 77 -2.18 -0.66 -0.55
N HIS A 78 -2.27 -1.03 -1.83
CA HIS A 78 -1.42 -0.51 -2.91
C HIS A 78 -1.14 0.99 -2.84
N ASP A 79 -2.18 1.83 -2.76
CA ASP A 79 -2.03 3.29 -2.85
C ASP A 79 -1.28 3.88 -1.65
N VAL A 80 -1.46 3.29 -0.47
CA VAL A 80 -0.75 3.66 0.75
C VAL A 80 0.71 3.21 0.68
N ALA A 81 0.96 2.00 0.19
CA ALA A 81 2.32 1.49 -0.03
C ALA A 81 3.08 2.36 -1.04
N ALA A 82 2.46 2.68 -2.18
CA ALA A 82 3.04 3.54 -3.21
C ALA A 82 3.39 4.94 -2.68
N THR A 83 2.48 5.53 -1.90
CA THR A 83 2.71 6.83 -1.26
C THR A 83 3.90 6.79 -0.29
N LYS A 84 4.01 5.75 0.54
CA LYS A 84 5.14 5.59 1.47
C LYS A 84 6.46 5.41 0.73
N VAL A 85 6.49 4.58 -0.32
CA VAL A 85 7.67 4.39 -1.19
C VAL A 85 8.13 5.73 -1.77
N GLN A 86 7.21 6.52 -2.31
CA GLN A 86 7.53 7.84 -2.85
C GLN A 86 8.08 8.80 -1.77
N GLN A 87 7.41 8.88 -0.61
CA GLN A 87 7.83 9.75 0.50
C GLN A 87 9.24 9.44 0.99
N VAL A 88 9.56 8.15 1.18
CA VAL A 88 10.89 7.71 1.61
C VAL A 88 11.92 8.03 0.53
N SER A 89 11.62 7.70 -0.74
CA SER A 89 12.54 7.93 -1.85
C SER A 89 12.88 9.42 -2.04
N GLU A 90 11.90 10.31 -1.90
CA GLU A 90 12.12 11.75 -1.95
C GLU A 90 12.93 12.25 -0.75
N TYR A 91 12.64 11.74 0.45
CA TYR A 91 13.35 12.14 1.65
C TYR A 91 14.82 11.72 1.59
N SER A 92 15.12 10.48 1.19
CA SER A 92 16.49 9.98 0.97
C SER A 92 17.25 10.83 -0.04
N ARG A 93 16.62 11.15 -1.19
CA ARG A 93 17.23 12.00 -2.22
C ARG A 93 17.57 13.40 -1.71
N ARG A 94 16.67 14.03 -0.95
CA ARG A 94 16.90 15.37 -0.37
C ARG A 94 18.05 15.39 0.64
N HIS A 95 18.31 14.26 1.30
CA HIS A 95 19.41 14.08 2.24
C HIS A 95 20.65 13.42 1.61
N GLN A 96 20.68 13.28 0.28
CA GLN A 96 21.81 12.73 -0.46
C GLN A 96 22.18 11.28 -0.09
N HIS A 97 21.19 10.47 0.29
CA HIS A 97 21.37 9.05 0.57
C HIS A 97 20.76 8.18 -0.54
N PRO A 98 21.42 7.09 -0.97
CA PRO A 98 20.91 6.21 -2.02
C PRO A 98 19.87 5.19 -1.52
N LEU A 99 19.43 5.27 -0.25
CA LEU A 99 18.46 4.37 0.36
C LEU A 99 17.24 4.10 -0.53
N ALA A 100 17.11 2.84 -0.96
CA ALA A 100 16.01 2.39 -1.79
C ALA A 100 14.84 1.86 -0.95
N CYS A 101 13.64 2.28 -1.31
CA CYS A 101 12.38 1.79 -0.76
C CYS A 101 11.52 1.23 -1.90
N VAL A 102 10.97 0.04 -1.73
CA VAL A 102 10.17 -0.66 -2.75
C VAL A 102 8.92 -1.28 -2.13
N MET A 103 7.98 -1.72 -2.96
CA MET A 103 6.83 -2.51 -2.52
C MET A 103 6.70 -3.78 -3.37
N GLU A 104 6.30 -4.88 -2.74
CA GLU A 104 5.96 -6.16 -3.37
C GLU A 104 4.58 -6.63 -2.89
N GLU A 105 3.83 -7.35 -3.74
CA GLU A 105 2.55 -7.94 -3.34
C GLU A 105 2.79 -8.97 -2.22
N ASP A 106 1.96 -8.92 -1.17
CA ASP A 106 2.16 -9.66 0.09
C ASP A 106 1.91 -11.17 -0.01
#